data_AF-A0A947TEE9-F1
#
_entry.id   AF-A0A947TEE9-F1
#
_cell.length_a   1.000
_cell.length_b   1.000
_cell.length_c   1.000
_cell.angle_alpha   90.00
_cell.angle_beta   90.00
_cell.angle_gamma   90.00
#
_symmetry.space_group_name_H-M   'P 1'
#
loop_
_entity.id
_entity.type
_entity.pdbx_description
1 polymer ?
#
loop_
_entity_poly.entity_id
_entity_poly.type
_entity_poly.pdbx_seq_one_letter_code
_entity_poly.pdbx_strand_id
1 'polypeptide(L)'
;MTIQIAVLAHNEERRIALCLDSLPLDEAAVAVVVNGSSDATADIVRGYADRGVRLVEYTAGGKARSWNRFMLDEAPEADCYVFVDGDAQLLPGTVRGLERCLRNNPHANAAAGMPRNGRRAAYYRRLLAEEHGLFGDCYALSGAFVARLRASGVRLPEDLVGDDSLIAALANNDLGRDADRREGAVVPCDTGGFLCEPTQLTPKGLNLQARRMVNYSVRHFQNRIISTLMQGEGPAALPPRMADLYPEWLPRLRPRFSPLWFAFDRLALARMRAAV
;
A
#
# COMPACT_ATOMS: atom_id res chain seq x y z
N MET A 1 -14.45 8.82 16.81
CA MET A 1 -13.28 8.97 15.92
C MET A 1 -13.79 9.12 14.51
N THR A 2 -13.38 10.18 13.82
CA THR A 2 -13.63 10.37 12.39
C THR A 2 -12.79 9.36 11.60
N ILE A 3 -13.40 8.76 10.58
CA ILE A 3 -12.75 7.76 9.72
C ILE A 3 -12.73 8.29 8.29
N GLN A 4 -11.56 8.33 7.68
CA GLN A 4 -11.36 8.62 6.26
C GLN A 4 -10.90 7.33 5.57
N ILE A 5 -11.70 6.80 4.66
CA ILE A 5 -11.33 5.70 3.78
C ILE A 5 -10.71 6.27 2.51
N ALA A 6 -9.53 5.80 2.15
CA ALA A 6 -8.82 6.11 0.91
C ALA A 6 -8.72 4.84 0.07
N VAL A 7 -9.47 4.78 -1.04
CA VAL A 7 -9.40 3.67 -2.00
C VAL A 7 -8.43 4.05 -3.10
N LEU A 8 -7.36 3.27 -3.32
CA LEU A 8 -6.43 3.49 -4.44
C LEU A 8 -6.78 2.58 -5.61
N ALA A 9 -7.07 3.15 -6.77
CA ALA A 9 -7.51 2.40 -7.94
C ALA A 9 -6.75 2.79 -9.22
N HIS A 10 -6.37 1.78 -10.00
CA HIS A 10 -5.78 1.94 -11.34
C HIS A 10 -6.25 0.80 -12.24
N ASN A 11 -7.06 1.11 -13.25
CA ASN A 11 -7.66 0.14 -14.16
C ASN A 11 -8.43 -0.99 -13.44
N GLU A 12 -9.40 -0.57 -12.61
CA GLU A 12 -10.21 -1.40 -11.73
C GLU A 12 -11.69 -1.49 -12.14
N GLU A 13 -12.04 -1.23 -13.41
CA GLU A 13 -13.45 -1.18 -13.87
C GLU A 13 -14.26 -2.45 -13.53
N ARG A 14 -13.59 -3.59 -13.45
CA ARG A 14 -14.21 -4.90 -13.15
C ARG A 14 -14.50 -5.12 -11.67
N ARG A 15 -13.82 -4.39 -10.78
CA ARG A 15 -13.77 -4.69 -9.33
C ARG A 15 -14.16 -3.53 -8.46
N ILE A 16 -13.99 -2.29 -8.93
CA ILE A 16 -14.19 -1.10 -8.11
C ILE A 16 -15.60 -1.01 -7.53
N ALA A 17 -16.64 -1.39 -8.27
CA ALA A 17 -18.00 -1.43 -7.74
C ALA A 17 -18.14 -2.41 -6.55
N LEU A 18 -17.61 -3.63 -6.68
CA LEU A 18 -17.61 -4.62 -5.60
C LEU A 18 -16.80 -4.18 -4.38
N CYS A 19 -15.70 -3.45 -4.60
CA CYS A 19 -14.93 -2.82 -3.54
C CYS A 19 -15.81 -1.81 -2.79
N LEU A 20 -16.40 -0.82 -3.50
CA LEU A 20 -17.20 0.25 -2.91
C LEU A 20 -18.46 -0.27 -2.22
N ASP A 21 -19.13 -1.28 -2.78
CA ASP A 21 -20.31 -1.90 -2.16
C ASP A 21 -19.99 -2.65 -0.86
N SER A 22 -18.71 -2.98 -0.60
CA SER A 22 -18.28 -3.60 0.65
C SER A 22 -17.91 -2.60 1.76
N LEU A 23 -17.84 -1.30 1.42
CA LEU A 23 -17.44 -0.25 2.35
C LEU A 23 -18.64 0.28 3.15
N PRO A 24 -18.43 0.69 4.42
CA PRO A 24 -19.49 1.28 5.22
C PRO A 24 -19.67 2.78 4.89
N LEU A 25 -20.23 3.07 3.71
CA LEU A 25 -20.32 4.43 3.14
C LEU A 25 -21.07 5.43 4.04
N ASP A 26 -22.03 4.95 4.83
CA ASP A 26 -22.82 5.80 5.74
C ASP A 26 -22.09 6.11 7.06
N GLU A 27 -20.96 5.46 7.32
CA GLU A 27 -20.25 5.51 8.60
C GLU A 27 -18.87 6.19 8.53
N ALA A 28 -18.34 6.41 7.33
CA ALA A 28 -17.01 6.94 7.09
C ALA A 28 -16.98 7.81 5.83
N ALA A 29 -16.13 8.85 5.83
CA ALA A 29 -15.86 9.59 4.62
C ALA A 29 -15.06 8.71 3.65
N VAL A 30 -15.47 8.62 2.39
CA VAL A 30 -14.80 7.77 1.39
C VAL A 30 -14.28 8.63 0.24
N ALA A 31 -12.98 8.55 -0.01
CA ALA A 31 -12.34 9.12 -1.17
C ALA A 31 -11.72 8.00 -2.01
N VAL A 32 -12.00 7.99 -3.31
CA VAL A 32 -11.45 7.04 -4.26
C VAL A 32 -10.47 7.78 -5.15
N VAL A 33 -9.19 7.44 -5.03
CA VAL A 33 -8.09 8.01 -5.78
C VAL A 33 -7.84 7.15 -7.01
N VAL A 34 -8.41 7.58 -8.13
CA VAL A 34 -8.21 6.95 -9.44
C VAL A 34 -6.99 7.58 -10.09
N ASN A 35 -5.94 6.79 -10.34
CA ASN A 35 -4.67 7.30 -10.86
C ASN A 35 -4.29 6.67 -12.19
N GLY A 36 -4.13 7.50 -13.23
CA GLY A 36 -3.69 7.07 -14.56
C GLY A 36 -4.50 5.94 -15.18
N SER A 37 -5.77 5.78 -14.81
CA SER A 37 -6.67 4.79 -15.40
C SER A 37 -7.04 5.18 -16.83
N SER A 38 -7.20 4.17 -17.68
CA SER A 38 -7.62 4.30 -19.08
C SER A 38 -8.93 3.57 -19.37
N ASP A 39 -9.54 2.98 -18.35
CA ASP A 39 -10.76 2.18 -18.41
C ASP A 39 -11.94 2.90 -17.72
N ALA A 40 -13.08 2.24 -17.55
CA ALA A 40 -14.27 2.87 -16.98
C ALA A 40 -14.22 3.10 -15.45
N THR A 41 -13.06 2.91 -14.78
CA THR A 41 -12.96 3.01 -13.31
C THR A 41 -13.51 4.33 -12.77
N ALA A 42 -13.08 5.46 -13.33
CA ALA A 42 -13.51 6.78 -12.85
C ALA A 42 -15.01 7.00 -13.04
N ASP A 43 -15.56 6.59 -14.18
CA ASP A 43 -17.00 6.70 -14.47
C ASP A 43 -17.84 5.89 -13.49
N ILE A 44 -17.41 4.67 -13.16
CA ILE A 44 -18.09 3.84 -12.16
C ILE A 44 -18.08 4.53 -10.80
N VAL A 45 -16.94 5.08 -10.37
CA VAL A 45 -16.83 5.80 -9.09
C VAL A 45 -17.73 7.04 -9.05
N ARG A 46 -17.85 7.80 -10.15
CA ARG A 46 -18.78 8.95 -10.24
C ARG A 46 -20.22 8.54 -9.97
N GLY A 47 -20.60 7.31 -10.33
CA GLY A 47 -21.92 6.74 -10.04
C GLY A 47 -22.22 6.53 -8.55
N TYR A 48 -21.24 6.64 -7.65
CA TYR A 48 -21.40 6.52 -6.20
C TYR A 48 -21.46 7.87 -5.47
N ALA A 49 -21.46 8.99 -6.20
CA ALA A 49 -21.43 10.33 -5.59
C ALA A 49 -22.67 10.62 -4.74
N ASP A 50 -23.83 10.10 -5.12
CA ASP A 50 -25.09 10.18 -4.36
C ASP A 50 -25.04 9.42 -3.03
N ARG A 51 -24.17 8.40 -2.93
CA ARG A 51 -23.84 7.63 -1.72
C ARG A 51 -22.68 8.25 -0.93
N GLY A 52 -22.29 9.48 -1.23
CA GLY A 52 -21.26 10.23 -0.48
C GLY A 52 -19.82 9.87 -0.84
N VAL A 53 -19.57 9.11 -1.92
CA VAL A 53 -18.22 8.77 -2.36
C VAL A 53 -17.60 9.94 -3.14
N ARG A 54 -16.43 10.40 -2.70
CA ARG A 54 -15.66 11.44 -3.40
C ARG A 54 -14.69 10.80 -4.39
N LEU A 55 -14.83 11.11 -5.68
CA LEU A 55 -13.78 10.83 -6.67
C LEU A 55 -12.63 11.85 -6.55
N VAL A 56 -11.40 11.34 -6.55
CA VAL A 56 -10.17 12.11 -6.76
C VAL A 56 -9.45 11.49 -7.95
N GLU A 57 -9.23 12.27 -9.01
CA GLU A 57 -8.70 11.75 -10.26
C GLU A 57 -7.37 12.40 -10.61
N TYR A 58 -6.35 11.57 -10.79
CA TYR A 58 -5.01 11.99 -11.17
C TYR A 58 -4.65 11.44 -12.55
N THR A 59 -4.20 12.31 -13.45
CA THR A 59 -3.76 11.91 -14.79
C THR A 59 -2.55 10.97 -14.75
N ALA A 60 -1.59 11.24 -13.85
CA ALA A 60 -0.39 10.43 -13.73
C ALA A 60 -0.64 9.23 -12.81
N GLY A 61 -0.31 8.03 -13.30
CA GLY A 61 -0.38 6.81 -12.50
C GLY A 61 0.76 6.69 -11.48
N GLY A 62 0.61 5.73 -10.57
CA GLY A 62 1.62 5.36 -9.57
C GLY A 62 1.01 5.37 -8.18
N LYS A 63 1.01 4.20 -7.52
CA LYS A 63 0.40 4.04 -6.19
C LYS A 63 1.07 4.93 -5.14
N ALA A 64 2.40 4.85 -5.01
CA ALA A 64 3.15 5.67 -4.05
C ALA A 64 3.02 7.19 -4.31
N ARG A 65 3.10 7.62 -5.58
CA ARG A 65 2.82 9.01 -5.98
C ARG A 65 1.43 9.47 -5.54
N SER A 66 0.41 8.68 -5.84
CA SER A 66 -0.98 9.02 -5.55
C SER A 66 -1.26 8.99 -4.05
N TRP A 67 -0.64 8.04 -3.34
CA TRP A 67 -0.67 7.94 -1.90
C TRP A 67 -0.08 9.19 -1.26
N ASN A 68 1.13 9.60 -1.65
CA ASN A 68 1.76 10.83 -1.15
C ASN A 68 0.85 12.04 -1.38
N ARG A 69 0.41 12.24 -2.62
CA ARG A 69 -0.39 13.42 -2.99
C ARG A 69 -1.70 13.46 -2.20
N PHE A 70 -2.45 12.36 -2.21
CA PHE A 70 -3.72 12.35 -1.49
C PHE A 70 -3.49 12.47 0.01
N MET A 71 -2.67 11.61 0.61
CA MET A 71 -2.55 11.55 2.06
C MET A 71 -1.82 12.71 2.69
N LEU A 72 -0.80 13.24 2.03
CA LEU A 72 0.03 14.29 2.63
C LEU A 72 -0.48 15.68 2.27
N ASP A 73 -1.17 15.83 1.13
CA ASP A 73 -1.50 17.16 0.60
C ASP A 73 -3.02 17.44 0.53
N GLU A 74 -3.88 16.43 0.30
CA GLU A 74 -5.30 16.66 -0.04
C GLU A 74 -6.32 16.08 0.95
N ALA A 75 -5.96 15.01 1.68
CA ALA A 75 -6.88 14.28 2.53
C ALA A 75 -7.31 15.13 3.75
N PRO A 76 -8.61 15.24 4.05
CA PRO A 76 -9.10 15.93 5.25
C PRO A 76 -8.52 15.32 6.53
N GLU A 77 -8.43 16.11 7.60
CA GLU A 77 -8.04 15.59 8.92
C GLU A 77 -9.05 14.55 9.42
N ALA A 78 -8.51 13.41 9.90
CA ALA A 78 -9.28 12.33 10.48
C ALA A 78 -8.51 11.65 11.63
N ASP A 79 -9.24 11.06 12.57
CA ASP A 79 -8.65 10.31 13.68
C ASP A 79 -8.09 8.95 13.23
N CYS A 80 -8.65 8.39 12.16
CA CYS A 80 -8.28 7.10 11.59
C CYS A 80 -8.37 7.16 10.06
N TYR A 81 -7.27 6.82 9.39
CA TYR A 81 -7.22 6.72 7.92
C TYR A 81 -7.14 5.25 7.53
N VAL A 82 -8.12 4.76 6.76
CA VAL A 82 -8.18 3.37 6.29
C VAL A 82 -7.87 3.34 4.80
N PHE A 83 -6.89 2.53 4.42
CA PHE A 83 -6.47 2.34 3.04
C PHE A 83 -7.02 1.04 2.50
N VAL A 84 -7.53 1.08 1.28
CA VAL A 84 -8.09 -0.08 0.59
C VAL A 84 -7.63 -0.06 -0.87
N ASP A 85 -7.18 -1.20 -1.40
CA ASP A 85 -6.95 -1.30 -2.85
C ASP A 85 -8.27 -1.49 -3.59
N GLY A 86 -8.40 -0.88 -4.77
CA GLY A 86 -9.64 -0.92 -5.57
C GLY A 86 -10.04 -2.31 -6.07
N ASP A 87 -9.18 -3.32 -5.89
CA ASP A 87 -9.44 -4.74 -6.17
C ASP A 87 -9.77 -5.57 -4.93
N ALA A 88 -9.80 -4.96 -3.74
CA ALA A 88 -10.12 -5.63 -2.47
C ALA A 88 -11.61 -5.51 -2.11
N GLN A 89 -12.17 -6.55 -1.50
CA GLN A 89 -13.49 -6.55 -0.89
C GLN A 89 -13.37 -6.69 0.63
N LEU A 90 -13.90 -5.75 1.40
CA LEU A 90 -13.86 -5.81 2.85
C LEU A 90 -14.97 -6.70 3.41
N LEU A 91 -14.65 -7.48 4.45
CA LEU A 91 -15.68 -8.15 5.24
C LEU A 91 -16.41 -7.15 6.15
N PRO A 92 -17.68 -7.40 6.51
CA PRO A 92 -18.41 -6.56 7.45
C PRO A 92 -17.63 -6.34 8.76
N GLY A 93 -17.63 -5.11 9.26
CA GLY A 93 -16.97 -4.74 10.50
C GLY A 93 -15.46 -4.49 10.40
N THR A 94 -14.83 -4.68 9.23
CA THR A 94 -13.36 -4.50 9.06
C THR A 94 -12.91 -3.08 9.41
N VAL A 95 -13.56 -2.05 8.86
CA VAL A 95 -13.21 -0.64 9.10
C VAL A 95 -13.34 -0.28 10.58
N ARG A 96 -14.44 -0.67 11.23
CA ARG A 96 -14.65 -0.48 12.68
C ARG A 96 -13.69 -1.31 13.53
N GLY A 97 -13.28 -2.48 13.04
CA GLY A 97 -12.27 -3.31 13.66
C GLY A 97 -10.92 -2.60 13.71
N LEU A 98 -10.46 -2.08 12.57
CA LEU A 98 -9.21 -1.32 12.45
C LEU A 98 -9.20 -0.07 13.33
N GLU A 99 -10.28 0.73 13.30
CA GLU A 99 -10.42 1.89 14.19
C GLU A 99 -10.34 1.49 15.66
N ARG A 100 -11.03 0.42 16.07
CA ARG A 100 -11.00 -0.08 17.44
C ARG A 100 -9.62 -0.61 17.84
N CYS A 101 -8.92 -1.27 16.92
CA CYS A 101 -7.55 -1.73 17.13
C CYS A 101 -6.62 -0.54 17.44
N LEU A 102 -6.72 0.56 16.69
CA LEU A 102 -5.96 1.79 16.97
C LEU A 102 -6.41 2.44 18.29
N ARG A 103 -7.72 2.56 18.53
CA ARG A 103 -8.26 3.18 19.75
C ARG A 103 -7.84 2.43 21.03
N ASN A 104 -7.79 1.10 20.97
CA ASN A 104 -7.37 0.26 22.09
C ASN A 104 -5.85 0.23 22.27
N ASN A 105 -5.08 0.71 21.29
CA ASN A 105 -3.62 0.82 21.35
C ASN A 105 -3.19 2.26 21.02
N PRO A 106 -3.38 3.23 21.94
CA PRO A 106 -3.16 4.65 21.64
C PRO A 106 -1.76 5.03 21.17
N HIS A 107 -0.75 4.17 21.41
CA HIS A 107 0.63 4.36 20.97
C HIS A 107 0.93 3.75 19.59
N ALA A 108 -0.03 3.04 19.00
CA ALA A 108 0.07 2.44 17.68
C ALA A 108 -0.06 3.51 16.59
N ASN A 109 0.83 3.41 15.62
CA ASN A 109 0.85 4.22 14.41
C ASN A 109 -0.03 3.60 13.31
N ALA A 110 -0.14 2.27 13.28
CA ALA A 110 -0.91 1.57 12.28
C ALA A 110 -1.60 0.31 12.81
N ALA A 111 -2.65 -0.12 12.11
CA ALA A 111 -3.30 -1.41 12.29
C ALA A 111 -3.36 -2.17 10.97
N ALA A 112 -2.98 -3.44 10.97
CA ALA A 112 -2.96 -4.28 9.77
C ALA A 112 -4.27 -5.05 9.62
N GLY A 113 -4.94 -4.90 8.47
CA GLY A 113 -6.05 -5.76 8.08
C GLY A 113 -5.54 -7.14 7.65
N MET A 114 -6.35 -8.18 7.86
CA MET A 114 -5.94 -9.56 7.59
C MET A 114 -6.56 -10.09 6.28
N PRO A 115 -5.77 -10.76 5.41
CA PRO A 115 -6.33 -11.44 4.25
C PRO A 115 -7.16 -12.65 4.69
N ARG A 116 -8.34 -12.81 4.11
CA ARG A 116 -9.32 -13.84 4.48
C ARG A 116 -9.47 -14.93 3.42
N ASN A 117 -8.89 -14.75 2.24
CA ASN A 117 -8.86 -15.75 1.18
C ASN A 117 -7.50 -15.81 0.47
N GLY A 118 -7.37 -16.79 -0.44
CA GLY A 118 -6.16 -17.01 -1.23
C GLY A 118 -5.25 -18.10 -0.68
N ARG A 119 -4.47 -18.72 -1.57
CA ARG A 119 -3.65 -19.91 -1.27
C ARG A 119 -2.61 -19.67 -0.17
N ARG A 120 -2.18 -18.41 0.02
CA ARG A 120 -1.18 -18.00 1.01
C ARG A 120 -1.75 -17.17 2.16
N ALA A 121 -3.07 -17.10 2.32
CA ALA A 121 -3.70 -16.27 3.36
C ALA A 121 -3.19 -16.59 4.77
N ALA A 122 -3.12 -17.88 5.12
CA ALA A 122 -2.61 -18.32 6.42
C ALA A 122 -1.14 -17.91 6.64
N TYR A 123 -0.31 -18.03 5.59
CA TYR A 123 1.08 -17.60 5.63
C TYR A 123 1.19 -16.08 5.82
N TYR A 124 0.43 -15.28 5.07
CA TYR A 124 0.47 -13.82 5.19
C TYR A 124 -0.06 -13.33 6.53
N ARG A 125 -1.15 -13.92 7.06
CA ARG A 125 -1.63 -13.59 8.41
C ARG A 125 -0.58 -13.84 9.47
N ARG A 126 0.11 -14.99 9.40
CA ARG A 126 1.23 -15.30 10.29
C ARG A 126 2.37 -14.28 10.14
N LEU A 127 2.77 -13.97 8.91
CA LEU A 127 3.82 -12.99 8.64
C LEU A 127 3.48 -11.60 9.17
N LEU A 128 2.25 -11.13 8.97
CA LEU A 128 1.80 -9.82 9.47
C LEU A 128 1.79 -9.78 11.00
N ALA A 129 1.38 -10.86 11.65
CA ALA A 129 1.39 -10.97 13.11
C ALA A 129 2.81 -11.04 13.70
N GLU A 130 3.73 -11.75 13.05
CA GLU A 130 5.11 -11.90 13.51
C GLU A 130 5.95 -10.64 13.23
N GLU A 131 5.91 -10.13 12.00
CA GLU A 131 6.75 -9.02 11.54
C GLU A 131 6.17 -7.63 11.89
N HIS A 132 4.92 -7.58 12.35
CA HIS A 132 4.19 -6.32 12.56
C HIS A 132 4.16 -5.47 11.27
N GLY A 133 3.93 -6.16 10.15
CA GLY A 133 3.88 -5.57 8.82
C GLY A 133 2.50 -5.04 8.44
N LEU A 134 2.41 -4.44 7.26
CA LEU A 134 1.15 -4.05 6.63
C LEU A 134 0.96 -4.85 5.33
N PHE A 135 -0.30 -5.03 4.93
CA PHE A 135 -0.66 -5.57 3.63
C PHE A 135 -1.33 -4.47 2.82
N GLY A 136 -0.88 -4.25 1.58
CA GLY A 136 -1.29 -3.11 0.75
C GLY A 136 -2.80 -2.99 0.51
N ASP A 137 -3.52 -4.11 0.50
CA ASP A 137 -4.95 -4.17 0.21
C ASP A 137 -5.83 -3.62 1.33
N CYS A 138 -5.39 -3.66 2.60
CA CYS A 138 -6.17 -3.12 3.72
C CYS A 138 -5.33 -2.88 4.98
N TYR A 139 -5.22 -1.62 5.38
CA TYR A 139 -4.61 -1.23 6.65
C TYR A 139 -5.16 0.12 7.13
N ALA A 140 -4.87 0.48 8.37
CA ALA A 140 -5.20 1.79 8.92
C ALA A 140 -3.98 2.49 9.51
N LEU A 141 -3.96 3.81 9.44
CA LEU A 141 -3.00 4.68 10.12
C LEU A 141 -3.74 5.57 11.12
N SER A 142 -3.13 5.82 12.29
CA SER A 142 -3.69 6.75 13.27
C SER A 142 -3.52 8.19 12.80
N GLY A 143 -4.50 9.04 13.13
CA GLY A 143 -4.45 10.46 12.77
C GLY A 143 -3.21 11.17 13.32
N ALA A 144 -2.81 10.83 14.54
CA ALA A 144 -1.59 11.35 15.15
C ALA A 144 -0.31 10.98 14.36
N PHE A 145 -0.23 9.74 13.83
CA PHE A 145 0.91 9.34 13.00
C PHE A 145 0.92 10.07 11.66
N VAL A 146 -0.24 10.18 10.99
CA VAL A 146 -0.37 10.93 9.73
C VAL A 146 0.02 12.40 9.92
N ALA A 147 -0.39 13.03 11.02
CA ALA A 147 0.01 14.40 11.35
C ALA A 147 1.53 14.54 11.51
N ARG A 148 2.19 13.60 12.20
CA ARG A 148 3.66 13.58 12.29
C ARG A 148 4.33 13.37 10.94
N LEU A 149 3.78 12.48 10.11
CA LEU A 149 4.31 12.21 8.77
C LEU A 149 4.19 13.43 7.85
N ARG A 150 3.07 14.16 7.91
CA ARG A 150 2.90 15.45 7.22
C ARG A 150 3.93 16.48 7.70
N ALA A 151 4.10 16.59 9.02
CA ALA A 151 5.01 17.57 9.62
C ALA A 151 6.50 17.28 9.35
N SER A 152 6.89 16.00 9.21
CA SER A 152 8.28 15.63 8.93
C SER A 152 8.70 15.90 7.49
N GLY A 153 7.74 16.03 6.56
CA GLY A 153 7.99 16.17 5.13
C GLY A 153 8.50 14.90 4.46
N VAL A 154 8.56 13.77 5.17
CA VAL A 154 8.95 12.47 4.60
C VAL A 154 7.91 12.03 3.57
N ARG A 155 8.38 11.61 2.39
CA ARG A 155 7.54 11.11 1.30
C ARG A 155 8.05 9.77 0.81
N LEU A 156 7.14 8.96 0.27
CA LEU A 156 7.52 7.75 -0.45
C LEU A 156 8.18 8.13 -1.79
N PRO A 157 9.21 7.42 -2.25
CA PRO A 157 9.68 7.57 -3.62
C PRO A 157 8.52 7.30 -4.62
N GLU A 158 8.33 8.19 -5.60
CA GLU A 158 7.12 8.17 -6.45
C GLU A 158 6.96 6.90 -7.30
N ASP A 159 8.08 6.30 -7.69
CA ASP A 159 8.20 5.08 -8.50
C ASP A 159 8.40 3.81 -7.64
N LEU A 160 8.13 3.90 -6.33
CA LEU A 160 8.18 2.76 -5.42
C LEU A 160 7.13 1.70 -5.78
N VAL A 161 7.55 0.44 -5.83
CA VAL A 161 6.70 -0.72 -6.04
C VAL A 161 6.49 -1.45 -4.72
N GLY A 162 5.25 -1.50 -4.22
CA GLY A 162 4.93 -2.10 -2.92
C GLY A 162 5.26 -1.16 -1.76
N ASP A 163 4.50 -0.07 -1.71
CA ASP A 163 4.54 0.98 -0.70
C ASP A 163 4.26 0.48 0.72
N ASP A 164 3.48 -0.59 0.86
CA ASP A 164 3.09 -1.22 2.12
C ASP A 164 4.26 -1.53 3.06
N SER A 165 5.39 -2.04 2.54
CA SER A 165 6.56 -2.33 3.39
C SER A 165 7.25 -1.07 3.91
N LEU A 166 7.31 0.01 3.10
CA LEU A 166 7.94 1.25 3.55
C LEU A 166 7.02 1.97 4.54
N ILE A 167 5.71 2.02 4.29
CA ILE A 167 4.73 2.58 5.23
C ILE A 167 4.78 1.81 6.57
N ALA A 168 4.86 0.48 6.53
CA ALA A 168 5.01 -0.34 7.73
C ALA A 168 6.30 -0.01 8.49
N ALA A 169 7.43 0.17 7.80
CA ALA A 169 8.69 0.55 8.43
C ALA A 169 8.61 1.94 9.08
N LEU A 170 8.07 2.92 8.36
CA LEU A 170 7.85 4.28 8.87
C LEU A 170 6.93 4.29 10.11
N ALA A 171 5.87 3.48 10.09
CA ALA A 171 4.97 3.33 11.23
C ALA A 171 5.66 2.65 12.42
N ASN A 172 6.39 1.54 12.19
CA ASN A 172 7.11 0.82 13.24
C ASN A 172 8.21 1.65 13.91
N ASN A 173 8.90 2.48 13.13
CA ASN A 173 10.05 3.27 13.61
C ASN A 173 9.66 4.70 14.02
N ASP A 174 8.36 5.04 13.95
CA ASP A 174 7.84 6.38 14.19
C ASP A 174 8.59 7.48 13.42
N LEU A 175 8.81 7.24 12.12
CA LEU A 175 9.58 8.11 11.21
C LEU A 175 11.08 8.23 11.55
N GLY A 176 11.58 7.39 12.45
CA GLY A 176 12.99 7.20 12.72
C GLY A 176 13.65 6.14 11.84
N ARG A 177 14.88 5.78 12.21
CA ARG A 177 15.68 4.72 11.57
C ARG A 177 15.16 3.34 11.99
N ASP A 178 15.63 2.29 11.33
CA ASP A 178 15.31 0.91 11.72
C ASP A 178 15.73 0.57 13.16
N ALA A 179 16.76 1.24 13.68
CA ALA A 179 17.18 1.12 15.07
C ALA A 179 16.16 1.68 16.08
N ASP A 180 15.25 2.56 15.63
CA ASP A 180 14.25 3.25 16.46
C ASP A 180 12.90 2.48 16.49
N ARG A 181 12.91 1.21 16.04
CA ARG A 181 11.72 0.35 16.00
C ARG A 181 11.04 0.27 17.37
N ARG A 182 9.75 0.59 17.40
CA ARG A 182 8.90 0.49 18.59
C ARG A 182 8.01 -0.75 18.53
N GLU A 183 8.08 -1.57 19.56
CA GLU A 183 7.16 -2.70 19.72
C GLU A 183 5.70 -2.19 19.85
N GLY A 184 4.77 -2.86 19.17
CA GLY A 184 3.35 -2.47 19.17
C GLY A 184 3.01 -1.19 18.40
N ALA A 185 3.96 -0.58 17.67
CA ALA A 185 3.67 0.57 16.82
C ALA A 185 2.83 0.22 15.59
N VAL A 186 2.87 -1.05 15.14
CA VAL A 186 1.92 -1.60 14.17
C VAL A 186 1.25 -2.80 14.81
N VAL A 187 -0.09 -2.78 14.89
CA VAL A 187 -0.85 -3.86 15.54
C VAL A 187 -1.60 -4.73 14.53
N PRO A 188 -1.47 -6.07 14.58
CA PRO A 188 -2.29 -6.95 13.77
C PRO A 188 -3.75 -6.89 14.23
N CYS A 189 -4.69 -6.70 13.30
CA CYS A 189 -6.12 -6.62 13.61
C CYS A 189 -6.88 -7.78 12.97
N ASP A 190 -7.22 -8.80 13.76
CA ASP A 190 -7.91 -10.01 13.28
C ASP A 190 -9.44 -9.82 13.15
N THR A 191 -9.96 -8.65 13.55
CA THR A 191 -11.39 -8.34 13.38
C THR A 191 -11.68 -7.99 11.93
N GLY A 192 -12.59 -8.76 11.31
CA GLY A 192 -12.91 -8.59 9.89
C GLY A 192 -11.75 -9.04 8.99
N GLY A 193 -11.49 -8.30 7.91
CA GLY A 193 -10.43 -8.55 6.95
C GLY A 193 -10.88 -8.28 5.52
N PHE A 194 -10.07 -8.69 4.55
CA PHE A 194 -10.34 -8.44 3.13
C PHE A 194 -10.22 -9.72 2.30
N LEU A 195 -10.90 -9.70 1.16
CA LEU A 195 -10.86 -10.73 0.14
C LEU A 195 -10.22 -10.14 -1.12
N CYS A 196 -9.31 -10.91 -1.71
CA CYS A 196 -8.67 -10.58 -2.99
C CYS A 196 -9.29 -11.41 -4.11
N GLU A 197 -9.46 -10.85 -5.31
CA GLU A 197 -9.86 -11.64 -6.47
C GLU A 197 -8.77 -12.68 -6.82
N PRO A 198 -9.09 -13.98 -6.92
CA PRO A 198 -8.11 -14.96 -7.34
C PRO A 198 -7.72 -14.74 -8.80
N THR A 199 -6.42 -14.86 -9.09
CA THR A 199 -5.95 -14.82 -10.48
C THR A 199 -6.51 -16.00 -11.26
N GLN A 200 -7.27 -15.71 -12.31
CA GLN A 200 -7.81 -16.72 -13.22
C GLN A 200 -6.73 -17.28 -14.14
N LEU A 201 -6.78 -18.58 -14.42
CA LEU A 201 -5.85 -19.27 -15.35
C LEU A 201 -6.25 -19.04 -16.82
N THR A 202 -6.30 -17.78 -17.22
CA THR A 202 -6.54 -17.35 -18.61
C THR A 202 -5.28 -16.73 -19.19
N PRO A 203 -5.12 -16.61 -20.52
CA PRO A 203 -3.95 -15.94 -21.11
C PRO A 203 -3.74 -14.51 -20.57
N LYS A 204 -4.83 -13.75 -20.40
CA LYS A 204 -4.79 -12.41 -19.78
C LYS A 204 -4.37 -12.47 -18.31
N GLY A 205 -4.94 -13.40 -17.54
CA GLY A 205 -4.59 -13.59 -16.12
C GLY A 205 -3.13 -14.01 -15.90
N LEU A 206 -2.60 -14.88 -16.77
CA LEU A 206 -1.19 -15.29 -16.74
C LEU A 206 -0.25 -14.14 -17.10
N ASN A 207 -0.60 -13.30 -18.08
CA ASN A 207 0.17 -12.11 -18.40
C ASN A 207 0.19 -11.11 -17.23
N LEU A 208 -0.97 -10.86 -16.61
CA LEU A 208 -1.07 -10.02 -15.42
C LEU A 208 -0.21 -10.57 -14.28
N GLN A 209 -0.26 -11.89 -14.06
CA GLN A 209 0.56 -12.54 -13.04
C GLN A 209 2.06 -12.41 -13.34
N ALA A 210 2.48 -12.57 -14.59
CA ALA A 210 3.87 -12.38 -14.98
C ALA A 210 4.34 -10.94 -14.72
N ARG A 211 3.51 -9.93 -15.03
CA ARG A 211 3.79 -8.52 -14.69
C ARG A 211 3.90 -8.30 -13.17
N ARG A 212 3.02 -8.91 -12.38
CA ARG A 212 3.09 -8.90 -10.90
C ARG A 212 4.41 -9.51 -10.41
N MET A 213 4.86 -10.63 -10.98
CA MET A 213 6.14 -11.27 -10.62
C MET A 213 7.35 -10.39 -10.93
N VAL A 214 7.34 -9.65 -12.05
CA VAL A 214 8.37 -8.64 -12.34
C VAL A 214 8.31 -7.50 -11.33
N ASN A 215 7.12 -6.99 -11.00
CA ASN A 215 6.95 -5.95 -9.97
C ASN A 215 7.46 -6.41 -8.58
N TYR A 216 7.18 -7.66 -8.17
CA TYR A 216 7.72 -8.22 -6.93
C TYR A 216 9.26 -8.31 -6.94
N SER A 217 9.85 -8.53 -8.11
CA SER A 217 11.29 -8.55 -8.27
C SER A 217 11.89 -7.14 -8.23
N VAL A 218 11.23 -6.14 -8.83
CA VAL A 218 11.61 -4.72 -8.68
C VAL A 218 11.51 -4.29 -7.21
N ARG A 219 10.39 -4.59 -6.55
CA ARG A 219 10.19 -4.36 -5.11
C ARG A 219 11.30 -4.97 -4.27
N HIS A 220 11.68 -6.22 -4.56
CA HIS A 220 12.77 -6.89 -3.85
C HIS A 220 14.09 -6.09 -3.93
N PHE A 221 14.44 -5.56 -5.11
CA PHE A 221 15.64 -4.76 -5.27
C PHE A 221 15.52 -3.36 -4.66
N GLN A 222 14.39 -2.67 -4.85
CA GLN A 222 14.12 -1.37 -4.21
C GLN A 222 14.20 -1.49 -2.69
N ASN A 223 13.64 -2.56 -2.10
CA ASN A 223 13.68 -2.79 -0.65
C ASN A 223 15.11 -2.95 -0.13
N ARG A 224 16.04 -3.52 -0.90
CA ARG A 224 17.46 -3.60 -0.49
C ARG A 224 18.10 -2.22 -0.36
N ILE A 225 17.75 -1.30 -1.27
CA ILE A 225 18.21 0.08 -1.25
C ILE A 225 17.60 0.79 -0.04
N ILE A 226 16.27 0.70 0.09
CA ILE A 226 15.50 1.32 1.17
C ILE A 226 15.98 0.84 2.54
N SER A 227 16.15 -0.46 2.76
CA SER A 227 16.66 -0.99 4.03
C SER A 227 18.03 -0.42 4.39
N THR A 228 18.89 -0.18 3.41
CA THR A 228 20.21 0.43 3.68
C THR A 228 20.07 1.89 4.13
N LEU A 229 19.19 2.66 3.47
CA LEU A 229 18.90 4.05 3.86
C LEU A 229 18.27 4.11 5.26
N MET A 230 17.29 3.26 5.51
CA MET A 230 16.56 3.18 6.78
C MET A 230 17.43 2.74 7.96
N GLN A 231 18.44 1.90 7.72
CA GLN A 231 19.45 1.53 8.72
C GLN A 231 20.47 2.64 8.99
N GLY A 232 20.75 3.48 8.00
CA GLY A 232 21.71 4.58 8.07
C GLY A 232 21.08 5.90 8.50
N GLU A 233 20.83 6.77 7.52
CA GLU A 233 20.33 8.14 7.70
C GLU A 233 18.82 8.19 7.99
N GLY A 234 18.10 7.08 7.80
CA GLY A 234 16.68 6.98 8.06
C GLY A 234 15.81 7.57 6.95
N PRO A 235 14.54 7.90 7.26
CA PRO A 235 13.57 8.36 6.26
C PRO A 235 13.94 9.64 5.53
N ALA A 236 14.76 10.51 6.14
CA ALA A 236 15.22 11.75 5.52
C ALA A 236 16.10 11.53 4.27
N ALA A 237 16.70 10.35 4.14
CA ALA A 237 17.51 9.97 2.98
C ALA A 237 16.70 9.30 1.85
N LEU A 238 15.38 9.14 2.00
CA LEU A 238 14.53 8.61 0.94
C LEU A 238 14.54 9.57 -0.26
N PRO A 239 14.86 9.10 -1.48
CA PRO A 239 14.89 9.95 -2.65
C PRO A 239 13.46 10.27 -3.14
N PRO A 240 13.26 11.35 -3.89
CA PRO A 240 12.00 11.59 -4.59
C PRO A 240 11.63 10.45 -5.55
N ARG A 241 12.62 9.80 -6.18
CA ARG A 241 12.45 8.61 -7.01
C ARG A 241 13.56 7.59 -6.72
N MET A 242 13.21 6.31 -6.65
CA MET A 242 14.16 5.21 -6.56
C MET A 242 15.10 5.17 -7.76
N ALA A 243 14.60 5.55 -8.95
CA ALA A 243 15.40 5.65 -10.17
C ALA A 243 16.66 6.50 -10.02
N ASP A 244 16.64 7.53 -9.17
CA ASP A 244 17.77 8.43 -8.95
C ASP A 244 18.95 7.71 -8.27
N LEU A 245 18.69 6.61 -7.55
CA LEU A 245 19.71 5.79 -6.90
C LEU A 245 20.18 4.59 -7.75
N TYR A 246 19.44 4.22 -8.80
CA TYR A 246 19.79 3.05 -9.61
C TYR A 246 21.19 3.06 -10.23
N PRO A 247 21.76 4.18 -10.70
CA PRO A 247 23.12 4.21 -11.26
C PRO A 247 24.17 3.67 -10.29
N GLU A 248 24.06 4.00 -9.00
CA GLU A 248 24.99 3.55 -7.96
C GLU A 248 24.75 2.09 -7.57
N TRP A 249 23.48 1.67 -7.53
CA TRP A 249 23.09 0.39 -6.96
C TRP A 249 23.11 -0.77 -7.96
N LEU A 250 22.71 -0.54 -9.21
CA LEU A 250 22.61 -1.59 -10.24
C LEU A 250 23.89 -2.42 -10.44
N PRO A 251 25.12 -1.85 -10.37
CA PRO A 251 26.35 -2.66 -10.43
C PRO A 251 26.50 -3.69 -9.30
N ARG A 252 25.83 -3.48 -8.15
CA ARG A 252 25.88 -4.35 -6.96
C ARG A 252 24.75 -5.38 -6.90
N LEU A 253 23.72 -5.22 -7.72
CA LEU A 253 22.54 -6.10 -7.72
C LEU A 253 22.72 -7.29 -8.65
N ARG A 254 22.26 -8.46 -8.20
CA ARG A 254 22.29 -9.72 -8.95
C ARG A 254 20.95 -10.45 -8.81
N PRO A 255 20.49 -11.17 -9.85
CA PRO A 255 19.35 -12.06 -9.74
C PRO A 255 19.54 -13.10 -8.65
N ARG A 256 18.48 -13.43 -7.93
CA ARG A 256 18.46 -14.52 -6.96
C ARG A 256 18.67 -15.84 -7.70
N PHE A 257 19.48 -16.73 -7.12
CA PHE A 257 19.69 -18.08 -7.64
C PHE A 257 18.51 -18.99 -7.28
N SER A 258 17.35 -18.69 -7.85
CA SER A 258 16.09 -19.39 -7.62
C SER A 258 15.43 -19.70 -8.97
N PRO A 259 15.05 -20.96 -9.26
CA PRO A 259 14.37 -21.32 -10.50
C PRO A 259 13.09 -20.50 -10.75
N LEU A 260 12.40 -20.11 -9.67
CA LEU A 260 11.19 -19.31 -9.74
C LEU A 260 11.47 -17.84 -10.08
N TRP A 261 12.51 -17.25 -9.49
CA TRP A 261 12.72 -15.80 -9.52
C TRP A 261 13.77 -15.33 -10.53
N PHE A 262 14.71 -16.18 -10.93
CA PHE A 262 15.88 -15.76 -11.73
C PHE A 262 15.49 -15.01 -13.01
N ALA A 263 14.50 -15.50 -13.75
CA ALA A 263 14.03 -14.85 -14.98
C ALA A 263 13.35 -13.50 -14.68
N PHE A 264 12.48 -13.43 -13.67
CA PHE A 264 11.80 -12.19 -13.29
C PHE A 264 12.75 -11.14 -12.72
N ASP A 265 13.78 -11.56 -11.99
CA ASP A 265 14.83 -10.67 -11.49
C ASP A 265 15.64 -10.07 -12.64
N ARG A 266 15.96 -10.84 -13.68
CA ARG A 266 16.61 -10.30 -14.89
C ARG A 266 15.75 -9.26 -15.59
N LEU A 267 14.45 -9.51 -15.73
CA LEU A 267 13.51 -8.56 -16.32
C LEU A 267 13.37 -7.30 -15.46
N ALA A 268 13.31 -7.46 -14.13
CA ALA A 268 13.27 -6.34 -13.19
C ALA A 268 14.54 -5.48 -13.28
N LEU A 269 15.73 -6.08 -13.27
CA LEU A 269 16.99 -5.35 -13.40
C LEU A 269 17.12 -4.66 -14.77
N ALA A 270 16.62 -5.27 -15.85
CA ALA A 270 16.55 -4.62 -17.16
C ALA A 270 15.60 -3.42 -17.14
N ARG A 271 14.42 -3.55 -16.52
CA ARG A 271 13.48 -2.44 -16.34
C ARG A 271 14.06 -1.31 -15.49
N MET A 272 14.76 -1.64 -14.41
CA MET A 272 15.43 -0.63 -13.57
C MET A 272 16.53 0.10 -14.37
N ARG A 273 17.31 -0.59 -15.20
CA ARG A 273 18.30 0.05 -16.09
C ARG A 273 17.67 1.00 -17.11
N ALA A 274 16.48 0.66 -17.62
CA ALA A 274 15.75 1.49 -18.58
C ALA A 274 15.03 2.70 -17.95
N ALA A 275 14.98 2.77 -16.61
CA ALA A 275 14.34 3.85 -15.87
C ALA A 275 15.32 4.97 -15.47
N VAL A 276 16.61 4.78 -15.73
CA VAL A 276 17.69 5.76 -15.54
C VAL A 276 17.78 6.69 -16.74
#